data_AF-A0A838UYT2-F1
#
_entry.id   AF-A0A838UYT2-F1
#
_cell.length_a   1.000
_cell.length_b   1.000
_cell.length_c   1.000
_cell.angle_alpha   90.00
_cell.angle_beta   90.00
_cell.angle_gamma   90.00
#
_symmetry.space_group_name_H-M   'P 1'
#
loop_
_entity.id
_entity.type
_entity.pdbx_description
1 polymer ?
#
loop_
_entity_poly.entity_id
_entity_poly.type
_entity_poly.pdbx_seq_one_letter_code
_entity_poly.pdbx_strand_id
1 'polypeptide(L)'
;MAELNQTIANSQTGQRMEFVELRPELLRIDSLNPPTPEREPTHVHPRQESGAEVISGALVFEVDGVERRLAAGESIAIPAGTPHRFWNPGEEDAHSVQFFRPALDIAAFFETYFELVRRGELNRKGELPLLRLAAMVPEFSDEIRPTSPPWPLVRAMTIVLGPVARRRGLEGRLAYRG
;
A
#
# COMPACT_ATOMS: atom_id res chain seq x y z
N MET A 1 -6.87 -6.10 -14.46
CA MET A 1 -7.26 -6.51 -13.09
C MET A 1 -6.06 -7.25 -12.55
N ALA A 2 -5.83 -7.23 -11.24
CA ALA A 2 -4.73 -7.98 -10.65
C ALA A 2 -4.82 -9.46 -11.01
N GLU A 3 -3.70 -10.06 -11.38
CA GLU A 3 -3.60 -11.46 -11.80
C GLU A 3 -2.63 -12.24 -10.91
N LEU A 4 -2.88 -13.53 -10.73
CA LEU A 4 -1.96 -14.42 -10.03
C LEU A 4 -0.61 -14.48 -10.77
N ASN A 5 0.50 -14.43 -10.04
CA ASN A 5 1.88 -14.34 -10.55
C ASN A 5 2.19 -13.05 -11.33
N GLN A 6 1.32 -12.03 -11.25
CA GLN A 6 1.66 -10.71 -11.73
C GLN A 6 2.67 -10.07 -10.80
N THR A 7 3.71 -9.47 -11.39
CA THR A 7 4.72 -8.69 -10.67
C THR A 7 4.53 -7.21 -10.95
N ILE A 8 4.50 -6.40 -9.89
CA ILE A 8 4.48 -4.95 -9.95
C ILE A 8 5.69 -4.37 -9.20
N ALA A 9 6.19 -3.22 -9.65
CA ALA A 9 7.34 -2.57 -9.04
C ALA A 9 7.11 -1.09 -8.74
N ASN A 10 7.55 -0.66 -7.56
CA ASN A 10 7.61 0.73 -7.14
C ASN A 10 8.92 1.34 -7.61
N SER A 11 8.88 2.21 -8.63
CA SER A 11 10.09 2.81 -9.19
C SER A 11 10.77 3.85 -8.30
N GLN A 12 10.15 4.29 -7.20
CA GLN A 12 10.76 5.20 -6.21
C GLN A 12 11.60 4.43 -5.18
N THR A 13 11.10 3.30 -4.67
CA THR A 13 11.79 2.51 -3.62
C THR A 13 12.54 1.31 -4.16
N GLY A 14 12.28 0.90 -5.40
CA GLY A 14 12.78 -0.36 -5.97
C GLY A 14 12.01 -1.60 -5.51
N GLN A 15 11.01 -1.45 -4.64
CA GLN A 15 10.20 -2.58 -4.16
C GLN A 15 9.55 -3.33 -5.32
N ARG A 16 9.56 -4.65 -5.25
CA ARG A 16 8.85 -5.54 -6.17
C ARG A 16 7.87 -6.40 -5.38
N MET A 17 6.67 -6.56 -5.92
CA MET A 17 5.60 -7.36 -5.36
C MET A 17 5.12 -8.35 -6.42
N GLU A 18 5.12 -9.64 -6.10
CA GLU A 18 4.49 -10.69 -6.91
C GLU A 18 3.26 -11.24 -6.17
N PHE A 19 2.12 -11.26 -6.84
CA PHE A 19 0.88 -11.80 -6.27
C PHE A 19 0.88 -13.33 -6.32
N VAL A 20 1.39 -13.98 -5.28
CA VAL A 20 1.55 -15.44 -5.21
C VAL A 20 0.28 -16.18 -4.76
N GLU A 21 -0.69 -15.48 -4.18
CA GLU A 21 -2.01 -16.04 -3.88
C GLU A 21 -3.07 -14.95 -3.94
N LEU A 22 -4.13 -15.16 -4.73
CA LEU A 22 -5.19 -14.16 -4.94
C LEU A 22 -6.56 -14.84 -4.84
N ARG A 23 -7.17 -14.79 -3.65
CA ARG A 23 -8.51 -15.34 -3.34
C ARG A 23 -9.32 -14.31 -2.56
N PRO A 24 -10.67 -14.36 -2.56
CA PRO A 24 -11.47 -13.37 -1.84
C PRO A 24 -11.11 -13.21 -0.35
N GLU A 25 -10.69 -14.30 0.29
CA GLU A 25 -10.37 -14.36 1.72
C GLU A 25 -8.91 -14.01 2.03
N LEU A 26 -8.02 -14.03 1.03
CA LEU A 26 -6.59 -13.91 1.23
C LEU A 26 -5.86 -13.44 -0.02
N LEU A 27 -5.10 -12.36 0.14
CA LEU A 27 -3.99 -12.01 -0.75
C LEU A 27 -2.68 -12.38 -0.06
N ARG A 28 -1.78 -13.07 -0.75
CA ARG A 28 -0.36 -13.17 -0.38
C ARG A 28 0.52 -12.55 -1.46
N ILE A 29 1.53 -11.83 -1.01
CA ILE A 29 2.47 -11.13 -1.88
C ILE A 29 3.88 -11.57 -1.51
N ASP A 30 4.64 -12.06 -2.48
CA ASP A 30 6.08 -12.18 -2.35
C ASP A 30 6.71 -10.82 -2.63
N SER A 31 7.37 -10.22 -1.65
CA SER A 31 7.85 -8.83 -1.69
C SER A 31 9.35 -8.75 -1.46
N LEU A 32 10.06 -8.22 -2.46
CA LEU A 32 11.45 -7.80 -2.35
C LEU A 32 11.51 -6.30 -2.08
N ASN A 33 12.21 -5.91 -1.02
CA ASN A 33 12.29 -4.54 -0.53
C ASN A 33 13.76 -4.11 -0.46
N PRO A 34 14.27 -3.38 -1.46
CA PRO A 34 15.62 -2.80 -1.38
C PRO A 34 15.74 -1.75 -0.26
N PRO A 35 16.97 -1.47 0.22
CA PRO A 35 17.24 -0.33 1.09
C PRO A 35 16.67 0.97 0.55
N THR A 36 15.94 1.71 1.38
CA THR A 36 15.41 3.01 0.98
C THR A 36 15.31 3.99 2.16
N PRO A 37 15.63 5.29 1.96
CA PRO A 37 15.36 6.30 2.97
C PRO A 37 13.87 6.65 3.06
N GLU A 38 13.09 6.28 2.05
CA GLU A 38 11.66 6.54 2.01
C GLU A 38 10.91 5.56 2.91
N ARG A 39 9.85 6.06 3.54
CA ARG A 39 8.95 5.26 4.36
C ARG A 39 7.57 5.32 3.74
N GLU A 40 6.81 4.25 3.87
CA GLU A 40 5.40 4.30 3.50
C GLU A 40 4.67 5.40 4.30
N PRO A 41 3.73 6.12 3.66
CA PRO A 41 2.79 6.95 4.39
C PRO A 41 2.07 6.10 5.45
N THR A 42 1.94 6.64 6.67
CA THR A 42 1.19 5.94 7.73
C THR A 42 -0.28 5.82 7.33
N HIS A 43 -0.76 4.59 7.30
CA HIS A 43 -2.11 4.23 6.83
C HIS A 43 -2.79 3.23 7.77
N VAL A 44 -4.06 2.96 7.50
CA VAL A 44 -4.83 1.90 8.15
C VAL A 44 -5.52 1.03 7.11
N HIS A 45 -5.61 -0.27 7.37
CA HIS A 45 -6.54 -1.16 6.68
C HIS A 45 -7.80 -1.30 7.54
N PRO A 46 -8.92 -0.64 7.20
CA PRO A 46 -10.07 -0.54 8.10
C PRO A 46 -10.86 -1.84 8.22
N ARG A 47 -10.70 -2.77 7.25
CA ARG A 47 -11.43 -4.04 7.22
C ARG A 47 -10.54 -5.26 7.04
N GLN A 48 -9.21 -5.08 6.99
CA GLN A 48 -8.27 -6.16 6.73
C GLN A 48 -7.30 -6.28 7.90
N GLU A 49 -7.06 -7.50 8.37
CA GLU A 49 -5.79 -7.83 9.01
C GLU A 49 -4.71 -7.85 7.92
N SER A 50 -3.58 -7.21 8.18
CA SER A 50 -2.40 -7.25 7.31
C SER A 50 -1.19 -7.76 8.08
N GLY A 51 -0.12 -8.11 7.38
CA GLY A 51 1.11 -8.51 8.05
C GLY A 51 2.16 -9.04 7.09
N ALA A 52 3.27 -9.49 7.65
CA ALA A 52 4.39 -10.02 6.91
C ALA A 52 5.16 -11.07 7.71
N GLU A 53 5.74 -12.02 6.99
CA GLU A 53 6.81 -12.90 7.45
C GLU A 53 8.09 -12.50 6.72
N VAL A 54 9.17 -12.22 7.44
CA VAL A 54 10.47 -11.86 6.84
C VAL A 54 11.24 -13.14 6.54
N ILE A 55 11.61 -13.33 5.27
CA ILE A 55 12.33 -14.52 4.79
C ILE A 55 13.84 -14.28 4.85
N SER A 56 14.30 -13.08 4.44
CA SER A 56 15.70 -12.67 4.51
C SER A 56 15.83 -11.15 4.72
N GLY A 57 17.00 -10.71 5.17
CA GLY A 57 17.24 -9.30 5.53
C GLY A 57 16.42 -8.89 6.76
N ALA A 58 16.00 -7.61 6.79
CA ALA A 58 15.17 -7.09 7.88
C ALA A 58 14.28 -5.92 7.43
N LEU A 59 13.09 -5.84 8.00
CA LEU A 59 12.16 -4.73 7.83
C LEU A 59 11.89 -4.05 9.18
N VAL A 60 11.59 -2.76 9.17
CA VAL A 60 11.05 -2.08 10.35
C VAL A 60 9.59 -1.74 10.08
N PHE A 61 8.73 -2.15 11.00
CA PHE A 61 7.32 -1.79 11.05
C PHE A 61 7.11 -0.81 12.19
N GLU A 62 6.43 0.29 11.93
CA GLU A 62 5.86 1.13 12.98
C GLU A 62 4.38 0.80 13.07
N VAL A 63 3.93 0.32 14.23
CA VAL A 63 2.54 -0.08 14.47
C VAL A 63 2.04 0.64 15.72
N ASP A 64 0.99 1.43 15.56
CA ASP A 64 0.44 2.30 16.61
C ASP A 64 1.51 3.17 17.29
N GLY A 65 2.42 3.72 16.48
CA GLY A 65 3.53 4.56 16.93
C GLY A 65 4.71 3.81 17.58
N VAL A 66 4.66 2.48 17.65
CA VAL A 66 5.74 1.65 18.18
C VAL A 66 6.53 1.00 17.05
N GLU A 67 7.81 1.34 16.91
CA GLU A 67 8.71 0.70 15.96
C GLU A 67 9.11 -0.71 16.42
N ARG A 68 9.09 -1.66 15.49
CA ARG A 68 9.55 -3.05 15.65
C ARG A 68 10.39 -3.43 14.44
N ARG A 69 11.62 -3.86 14.69
CA ARG A 69 12.47 -4.46 13.66
C ARG A 69 12.20 -5.96 13.61
N LEU A 70 11.92 -6.48 12.41
CA LEU A 70 11.75 -7.90 12.13
C LEU A 70 12.92 -8.38 11.28
N ALA A 71 13.62 -9.40 11.74
CA ALA A 71 14.66 -10.12 11.03
C ALA A 71 14.10 -11.40 10.38
N ALA A 72 14.94 -12.07 9.59
CA ALA A 72 14.60 -13.36 8.97
C ALA A 72 14.03 -14.37 9.99
N GLY A 73 12.89 -14.98 9.64
CA GLY A 73 12.13 -15.92 10.46
C GLY A 73 11.12 -15.28 11.41
N GLU A 74 11.12 -13.95 11.54
CA GLU A 74 10.14 -13.23 12.36
C GLU A 74 8.93 -12.79 11.53
N SER A 75 7.79 -12.66 12.20
CA SER A 75 6.53 -12.25 11.56
C SER A 75 5.74 -11.27 12.41
N ILE A 76 4.83 -10.55 11.75
CA ILE A 76 3.88 -9.65 12.39
C ILE A 76 2.49 -9.82 11.77
N ALA A 77 1.47 -9.73 12.63
CA ALA A 77 0.08 -9.54 12.23
C ALA A 77 -0.40 -8.22 12.82
N ILE A 78 -1.04 -7.41 11.99
CA ILE A 78 -1.50 -6.06 12.29
C ILE A 78 -3.03 -6.09 12.23
N PRO A 79 -3.73 -5.90 13.37
CA PRO A 79 -5.18 -5.92 13.39
C PRO A 79 -5.78 -4.81 12.52
N ALA A 80 -6.95 -5.08 11.94
CA ALA A 80 -7.71 -4.10 11.19
C ALA A 80 -7.93 -2.81 11.99
N GLY A 81 -7.77 -1.67 11.32
CA GLY A 81 -7.91 -0.33 11.89
C GLY A 81 -6.67 0.19 12.63
N THR A 82 -5.60 -0.60 12.75
CA THR A 82 -4.37 -0.19 13.45
C THR A 82 -3.48 0.66 12.53
N PRO A 83 -3.10 1.89 12.91
CA PRO A 83 -2.16 2.72 12.14
C PRO A 83 -0.80 2.04 11.99
N HIS A 84 -0.29 1.96 10.77
CA HIS A 84 1.04 1.40 10.52
C HIS A 84 1.70 1.92 9.24
N ARG A 85 3.01 1.64 9.14
CA ARG A 85 3.86 1.79 7.95
C ARG A 85 5.05 0.85 8.10
N PHE A 86 5.76 0.56 7.01
CA PHE A 86 7.04 -0.12 7.08
C PHE A 86 8.06 0.46 6.09
N TRP A 87 9.32 0.07 6.27
CA TRP A 87 10.43 0.39 5.37
C TRP A 87 11.59 -0.60 5.58
N ASN A 88 12.54 -0.62 4.63
CA ASN A 88 13.82 -1.30 4.81
C ASN A 88 14.92 -0.25 5.14
N PRO A 89 15.35 -0.14 6.41
CA PRO A 89 16.44 0.77 6.81
C PRO A 89 17.83 0.16 6.69
N GLY A 90 17.97 -1.08 6.21
CA GLY A 90 19.24 -1.79 6.14
C GLY A 90 20.12 -1.35 4.96
N GLU A 91 21.20 -2.10 4.76
CA GLU A 91 22.11 -1.95 3.61
C GLU A 91 21.94 -3.08 2.58
N GLU A 92 21.13 -4.08 2.91
CA GLU A 92 20.80 -5.24 2.07
C GLU A 92 19.30 -5.29 1.77
N ASP A 93 18.95 -5.97 0.68
CA ASP A 93 17.56 -6.24 0.34
C ASP A 93 16.89 -7.09 1.42
N ALA A 94 15.64 -6.78 1.75
CA ALA A 94 14.79 -7.60 2.60
C ALA A 94 13.77 -8.33 1.72
N HIS A 95 13.56 -9.61 2.01
CA HIS A 95 12.54 -10.43 1.36
C HIS A 95 11.48 -10.80 2.39
N SER A 96 10.20 -10.62 2.04
CA SER A 96 9.08 -10.95 2.91
C SER A 96 7.91 -11.52 2.14
N VAL A 97 7.10 -12.35 2.81
CA VAL A 97 5.77 -12.72 2.32
C VAL A 97 4.74 -11.92 3.09
N GLN A 98 4.10 -10.97 2.42
CA GLN A 98 3.04 -10.13 2.99
C GLN A 98 1.68 -10.78 2.79
N PHE A 99 0.72 -10.45 3.66
CA PHE A 99 -0.65 -10.95 3.55
C PHE A 99 -1.70 -9.91 3.92
N PHE A 100 -2.90 -10.09 3.36
CA PHE A 100 -4.10 -9.29 3.68
C PHE A 100 -5.34 -10.19 3.75
N ARG A 101 -6.14 -10.04 4.82
CA ARG A 101 -7.32 -10.88 5.11
C ARG A 101 -8.50 -10.05 5.64
N PRO A 102 -9.68 -10.08 4.99
CA PRO A 102 -9.93 -10.60 3.64
C PRO A 102 -9.11 -9.86 2.58
N ALA A 103 -9.02 -10.38 1.35
CA ALA A 103 -8.25 -9.73 0.29
C ALA A 103 -8.88 -8.42 -0.17
N LEU A 104 -10.22 -8.38 -0.27
CA LEU A 104 -10.96 -7.27 -0.87
C LEU A 104 -10.33 -6.88 -2.24
N ASP A 105 -10.25 -5.60 -2.56
CA ASP A 105 -9.61 -5.10 -3.79
C ASP A 105 -8.18 -4.57 -3.58
N ILE A 106 -7.48 -4.97 -2.49
CA ILE A 106 -6.17 -4.38 -2.13
C ILE A 106 -5.09 -4.61 -3.21
N ALA A 107 -5.15 -5.72 -3.97
CA ALA A 107 -4.24 -5.95 -5.08
C ALA A 107 -4.39 -4.87 -6.17
N ALA A 108 -5.63 -4.45 -6.47
CA ALA A 108 -5.90 -3.37 -7.42
C ALA A 108 -5.51 -1.98 -6.88
N PHE A 109 -5.55 -1.80 -5.55
CA PHE A 109 -4.95 -0.62 -4.93
C PHE A 109 -3.44 -0.57 -5.20
N PHE A 110 -2.71 -1.67 -4.99
CA PHE A 110 -1.27 -1.71 -5.25
C PHE A 110 -0.94 -1.49 -6.74
N GLU A 111 -1.69 -2.10 -7.67
CA GLU A 111 -1.55 -1.81 -9.10
C GLU A 111 -1.70 -0.31 -9.39
N THR A 112 -2.75 0.29 -8.82
CA THR A 112 -3.05 1.72 -9.01
C THR A 112 -1.96 2.60 -8.43
N TYR A 113 -1.53 2.33 -7.19
CA TYR A 113 -0.52 3.09 -6.49
C TYR A 113 0.83 3.00 -7.22
N PHE A 114 1.27 1.81 -7.63
CA PHE A 114 2.54 1.63 -8.32
C PHE A 114 2.52 2.21 -9.74
N GLU A 115 1.37 2.20 -10.42
CA GLU A 115 1.22 2.90 -11.71
C GLU A 115 1.32 4.42 -11.52
N LEU A 116 0.77 5.00 -10.45
CA LEU A 116 0.93 6.42 -10.14
C LEU A 116 2.38 6.79 -9.81
N VAL A 117 3.08 5.93 -9.05
CA VAL A 117 4.52 6.07 -8.80
C VAL A 117 5.28 6.09 -10.13
N ARG A 118 5.00 5.13 -11.02
CA ARG A 118 5.66 5.01 -12.33
C ARG A 118 5.42 6.24 -13.22
N ARG A 119 4.23 6.84 -13.14
CA ARG A 119 3.89 8.08 -13.86
C ARG A 119 4.46 9.35 -13.22
N GLY A 120 5.10 9.25 -12.06
CA GLY A 120 5.62 10.40 -11.32
C GLY A 120 4.52 11.30 -10.76
N GLU A 121 3.33 10.74 -10.50
CA GLU A 121 2.16 11.49 -10.03
C GLU A 121 2.08 11.60 -8.50
N LEU A 122 2.97 10.93 -7.78
CA LEU A 122 3.11 11.04 -6.33
C LEU A 122 4.26 11.98 -5.96
N ASN A 123 4.18 12.60 -4.78
CA ASN A 123 5.32 13.33 -4.27
C ASN A 123 6.43 12.36 -3.80
N ARG A 124 7.59 12.90 -3.36
CA ARG A 124 8.73 12.07 -2.92
C ARG A 124 8.40 11.15 -1.75
N LYS A 125 7.46 11.56 -0.89
CA LYS A 125 7.00 10.78 0.27
C LYS A 125 5.95 9.71 -0.09
N GLY A 126 5.61 9.56 -1.36
CA GLY A 126 4.55 8.66 -1.81
C GLY A 126 3.12 9.17 -1.51
N GLU A 127 2.96 10.45 -1.14
CA GLU A 127 1.63 10.99 -0.84
C GLU A 127 0.88 11.37 -2.13
N LEU A 128 -0.42 11.13 -2.11
CA LEU A 128 -1.33 11.44 -3.20
C LEU A 128 -1.73 12.92 -3.19
N PRO A 129 -1.71 13.62 -4.33
CA PRO A 129 -2.37 14.91 -4.48
C PRO A 129 -3.87 14.80 -4.14
N LEU A 130 -4.45 15.81 -3.48
CA LEU A 130 -5.83 15.74 -2.96
C LEU A 130 -6.88 15.36 -4.01
N LEU A 131 -6.73 15.84 -5.25
CA LEU A 131 -7.67 15.53 -6.32
C LEU A 131 -7.56 14.07 -6.79
N ARG A 132 -6.36 13.48 -6.75
CA ARG A 132 -6.13 12.05 -7.02
C ARG A 132 -6.64 11.19 -5.86
N LEU A 133 -6.37 11.60 -4.62
CA LEU A 133 -6.93 10.95 -3.43
C LEU A 133 -8.46 10.91 -3.49
N ALA A 134 -9.11 12.02 -3.87
CA ALA A 134 -10.57 12.07 -4.06
C ALA A 134 -11.09 11.16 -5.18
N ALA A 135 -10.27 10.81 -6.18
CA ALA A 135 -10.63 9.84 -7.21
C ALA A 135 -10.52 8.39 -6.69
N MET A 136 -9.53 8.09 -5.85
CA MET A 136 -9.26 6.74 -5.33
C MET A 136 -10.12 6.35 -4.13
N VAL A 137 -10.52 7.32 -3.29
CA VAL A 137 -11.29 7.04 -2.06
C VAL A 137 -12.58 6.23 -2.31
N PRO A 138 -13.41 6.53 -3.32
CA PRO A 138 -14.61 5.73 -3.60
C PRO A 138 -14.31 4.26 -3.94
N GLU A 139 -13.11 3.97 -4.46
CA GLU A 139 -12.72 2.64 -4.93
C GLU A 139 -12.07 1.80 -3.83
N PHE A 140 -11.26 2.41 -2.95
CA PHE A 140 -10.34 1.67 -2.08
C PHE A 140 -10.50 1.96 -0.58
N SER A 141 -11.56 2.67 -0.17
CA SER A 141 -11.71 3.06 1.23
C SER A 141 -12.05 1.93 2.20
N ASP A 142 -12.40 0.73 1.72
CA ASP A 142 -12.57 -0.45 2.58
C ASP A 142 -11.26 -1.21 2.77
N GLU A 143 -10.31 -1.01 1.86
CA GLU A 143 -8.98 -1.61 1.82
C GLU A 143 -7.97 -0.77 2.60
N ILE A 144 -7.88 0.53 2.32
CA ILE A 144 -6.82 1.38 2.85
C ILE A 144 -7.26 2.84 3.00
N ARG A 145 -6.82 3.48 4.09
CA ARG A 145 -7.10 4.91 4.37
C ARG A 145 -5.85 5.60 4.89
N PRO A 146 -5.63 6.88 4.53
CA PRO A 146 -4.61 7.68 5.19
C PRO A 146 -5.01 7.95 6.65
N THR A 147 -4.01 8.14 7.51
CA THR A 147 -4.21 8.56 8.91
C THR A 147 -4.28 10.08 9.07
N SER A 148 -3.72 10.83 8.12
CA SER A 148 -3.76 12.28 8.09
C SER A 148 -4.10 12.77 6.68
N PRO A 149 -5.10 13.67 6.52
CA PRO A 149 -5.99 14.19 7.56
C PRO A 149 -6.99 13.14 8.10
N PRO A 150 -7.71 13.41 9.22
CA PRO A 150 -8.68 12.48 9.78
C PRO A 150 -9.75 12.05 8.77
N TRP A 151 -10.17 10.78 8.85
CA TRP A 151 -11.08 10.17 7.88
C TRP A 151 -12.37 10.95 7.56
N PRO A 152 -13.08 11.55 8.54
CA PRO A 152 -14.26 12.37 8.23
C PRO A 152 -13.96 13.55 7.30
N LEU A 153 -12.78 14.16 7.43
CA LEU A 153 -12.35 15.26 6.56
C LEU A 153 -12.02 14.77 5.15
N VAL A 154 -11.33 13.63 5.04
CA VAL A 154 -11.06 12.99 3.74
C VAL A 154 -12.38 12.68 3.03
N ARG A 155 -13.36 12.10 3.73
CA ARG A 155 -14.69 11.82 3.17
C ARG A 155 -15.40 13.08 2.68
N ALA A 156 -15.44 14.14 3.50
CA ALA A 156 -16.07 15.40 3.13
C ALA A 156 -15.42 16.03 1.90
N MET A 157 -14.08 16.05 1.87
CA MET A 157 -13.31 16.50 0.71
C MET A 157 -13.61 15.69 -0.54
N THR A 158 -13.71 14.36 -0.43
CA THR A 158 -14.03 13.48 -1.57
C THR A 158 -15.41 13.78 -2.17
N ILE A 159 -16.42 14.12 -1.36
CA ILE A 159 -17.75 14.50 -1.87
C ILE A 159 -17.64 15.74 -2.77
N VAL A 160 -16.81 16.71 -2.40
CA VAL A 160 -16.61 17.97 -3.14
C VAL A 160 -15.71 17.77 -4.37
N LEU A 161 -14.57 17.11 -4.19
CA LEU A 161 -13.53 17.00 -5.21
C LEU A 161 -13.72 15.82 -6.16
N GLY A 162 -14.45 14.78 -5.78
CA GLY A 162 -14.68 13.58 -6.60
C GLY A 162 -15.29 13.89 -7.98
N PRO A 163 -16.37 14.69 -8.08
CA PRO A 163 -16.92 15.10 -9.38
C PRO A 163 -15.92 15.90 -10.22
N VAL A 164 -15.07 16.71 -9.58
CA VAL A 164 -14.03 17.50 -10.26
C VAL A 164 -12.92 16.59 -10.79
N ALA A 165 -12.51 15.59 -10.01
CA ALA A 165 -11.53 14.59 -10.40
C ALA A 165 -11.99 13.82 -11.64
N ARG A 166 -13.25 13.34 -11.62
CA ARG A 166 -13.86 12.67 -12.77
C ARG A 166 -13.94 13.55 -14.01
N ARG A 167 -14.34 14.82 -13.88
CA ARG A 167 -14.38 15.78 -15.01
C ARG A 167 -12.99 16.06 -15.59
N ARG A 168 -11.93 15.92 -14.79
CA ARG A 168 -10.53 16.03 -15.24
C ARG A 168 -9.95 14.71 -15.76
N GLY A 169 -10.78 13.66 -15.90
CA GLY A 169 -10.33 12.35 -16.41
C GLY A 169 -9.45 11.59 -15.42
N LEU A 170 -9.48 11.94 -14.12
CA LEU A 170 -8.75 11.16 -13.13
C LEU A 170 -9.54 9.90 -12.79
N GLU A 171 -9.01 8.77 -13.23
CA GLU A 171 -9.50 7.45 -12.86
C GLU A 171 -9.09 7.11 -11.41
N GLY A 172 -10.00 6.48 -10.67
CA GLY A 172 -9.77 6.01 -9.30
C GLY A 172 -9.01 4.69 -9.24
N ARG A 173 -9.10 3.88 -10.29
CA ARG A 173 -8.38 2.61 -10.46
C ARG A 173 -7.56 2.69 -11.74
N LEU A 174 -6.31 2.25 -11.69
CA LEU A 174 -5.42 2.14 -12.84
C LEU A 174 -4.89 0.72 -12.92
N ALA A 175 -4.77 0.18 -14.13
CA ALA A 175 -4.02 -1.05 -14.35
C ALA A 175 -2.51 -0.76 -14.32
N TYR A 176 -1.73 -1.64 -13.71
CA TYR A 176 -0.28 -1.58 -13.81
C TYR A 176 0.16 -1.98 -15.21
N ARG A 177 1.06 -1.19 -15.83
CA ARG A 177 1.55 -1.42 -17.21
C ARG A 177 3.08 -1.49 -17.31
N GLY A 178 3.74 -1.77 -16.18
CA GLY A 178 5.20 -1.87 -16.09
C GLY A 178 5.74 -3.24 -16.46
#